data_AF-A0A944YKA2-F1
#
_entry.id   AF-A0A944YKA2-F1
#
_cell.length_a   1.000
_cell.length_b   1.000
_cell.length_c   1.000
_cell.angle_alpha   90.00
_cell.angle_beta   90.00
_cell.angle_gamma   90.00
#
_symmetry.space_group_name_H-M   'P 1'
#
loop_
_entity.id
_entity.type
_entity.pdbx_description
1 polymer ?
#
loop_
_entity_poly.entity_id
_entity_poly.type
_entity_poly.pdbx_seq_one_letter_code
_entity_poly.pdbx_strand_id
1 'polypeptide(L)'
;MSDEARNFLNSYGNFVTKVTSEPSLDQSSLDERMKEIDSSSPIESARLLTAALGLGSETGEFVEIVKKMFLQGKPASEDNIYHMKRELGDIMWYWATACMALKLDPYEVIKENQDKLEARYGEKFEVDRSEHRKDGDL
;
A
#
# COMPACT_ATOMS: atom_id res chain seq x y z
N MET A 1 -9.36 23.48 -26.35
CA MET A 1 -9.27 22.03 -26.62
C MET A 1 -9.94 21.77 -27.95
N SER A 2 -9.30 21.06 -28.89
CA SER A 2 -9.90 20.76 -30.21
C SER A 2 -11.10 19.83 -30.07
N ASP A 3 -11.99 19.83 -31.07
CA ASP A 3 -13.14 18.93 -31.09
C ASP A 3 -12.71 17.45 -31.14
N GLU A 4 -11.61 17.16 -31.82
CA GLU A 4 -10.97 15.85 -31.82
C GLU A 4 -10.55 15.40 -30.41
N ALA A 5 -9.86 16.25 -29.66
CA ALA A 5 -9.44 15.94 -28.29
C ALA A 5 -10.65 15.75 -27.36
N ARG A 6 -11.73 16.51 -27.54
CA ARG A 6 -12.97 16.32 -26.77
C ARG A 6 -13.63 14.98 -27.08
N ASN A 7 -13.73 14.63 -28.36
CA ASN A 7 -14.32 13.36 -28.78
C ASN A 7 -13.50 12.17 -28.28
N PHE A 8 -12.17 12.28 -28.33
CA PHE A 8 -11.27 11.28 -27.76
C PHE A 8 -11.48 11.10 -26.26
N LEU A 9 -11.45 12.19 -25.47
CA LEU A 9 -11.60 12.11 -24.01
C LEU A 9 -12.98 11.56 -23.59
N ASN A 10 -14.04 11.87 -24.33
CA ASN A 10 -15.36 11.28 -24.10
C ASN A 10 -15.38 9.78 -24.39
N SER A 11 -14.80 9.37 -25.52
CA SER A 11 -14.66 7.95 -25.87
C SER A 11 -13.85 7.19 -24.83
N TYR A 12 -12.74 7.79 -24.37
CA TYR A 12 -11.91 7.24 -23.32
C TYR A 12 -12.65 7.13 -21.99
N GLY A 13 -13.44 8.14 -21.60
CA GLY A 13 -14.28 8.08 -20.40
C GLY A 13 -15.26 6.91 -20.44
N ASN A 14 -15.94 6.71 -21.58
CA ASN A 14 -16.83 5.57 -21.77
C ASN A 14 -16.10 4.22 -21.69
N PHE A 15 -14.90 4.15 -22.27
CA PHE A 15 -14.05 2.97 -22.16
C PHE A 15 -13.68 2.68 -20.70
N VAL A 16 -13.22 3.69 -19.95
CA VAL A 16 -12.87 3.58 -18.53
C VAL A 16 -14.05 3.06 -17.73
N THR A 17 -15.25 3.64 -17.88
CA THR A 17 -16.46 3.15 -17.21
C THR A 17 -16.74 1.69 -17.54
N LYS A 18 -16.64 1.30 -18.83
CA LYS A 18 -16.90 -0.09 -19.27
C LYS A 18 -15.94 -1.11 -18.67
N VAL A 19 -14.71 -0.71 -18.36
CA VAL A 19 -13.68 -1.60 -17.79
C VAL A 19 -13.48 -1.43 -16.28
N THR A 20 -14.34 -0.65 -15.62
CA THR A 20 -14.32 -0.46 -14.17
C THR A 20 -15.35 -1.40 -13.52
N SER A 21 -14.99 -2.03 -12.40
CA SER A 21 -15.87 -2.97 -11.71
C SER A 21 -17.09 -2.25 -11.12
N GLU A 22 -18.20 -2.99 -10.99
CA GLU A 22 -19.45 -2.44 -10.46
C GLU A 22 -19.32 -1.90 -9.01
N PRO A 23 -18.65 -2.58 -8.06
CA PRO A 23 -18.39 -2.01 -6.72
C PRO A 23 -17.50 -0.76 -6.72
N SER A 24 -16.83 -0.44 -7.82
CA SER A 24 -16.05 0.80 -7.96
C SER A 24 -16.85 1.94 -8.64
N LEU A 25 -18.03 1.64 -9.20
CA LEU A 25 -18.90 2.61 -9.87
C LEU A 25 -20.18 2.90 -9.09
N ASP A 26 -20.67 1.95 -8.31
CA ASP A 26 -21.96 2.02 -7.61
C ASP A 26 -21.82 1.77 -6.10
N GLN A 27 -22.44 2.64 -5.30
CA GLN A 27 -22.36 2.59 -3.84
C GLN A 27 -23.07 1.36 -3.27
N SER A 28 -24.22 0.97 -3.82
CA SER A 28 -24.99 -0.18 -3.30
C SER A 28 -24.21 -1.48 -3.51
N SER A 29 -23.60 -1.61 -4.68
CA SER A 29 -22.74 -2.73 -5.05
C SER A 29 -21.47 -2.80 -4.19
N LEU A 30 -20.89 -1.64 -3.84
CA LEU A 30 -19.79 -1.57 -2.87
C LEU A 30 -20.23 -2.04 -1.48
N ASP A 31 -21.37 -1.55 -0.99
CA ASP A 31 -21.91 -1.90 0.33
C ASP A 31 -22.22 -3.40 0.42
N GLU A 32 -22.82 -3.97 -0.63
CA GLU A 32 -23.08 -5.41 -0.73
C GLU A 32 -21.79 -6.21 -0.70
N ARG A 33 -20.78 -5.80 -1.48
CA ARG A 33 -19.49 -6.48 -1.51
C ARG A 33 -18.77 -6.44 -0.17
N MET A 34 -18.81 -5.30 0.53
CA MET A 34 -18.23 -5.16 1.87
C MET A 34 -18.93 -6.09 2.88
N LYS A 35 -20.27 -6.13 2.87
CA LYS A 35 -21.06 -7.04 3.72
C LYS A 35 -20.77 -8.50 3.42
N GLU A 36 -20.61 -8.86 2.14
CA GLU A 36 -20.25 -10.22 1.74
C GLU A 36 -18.88 -10.61 2.30
N ILE A 37 -17.86 -9.75 2.20
CA ILE A 37 -16.52 -10.01 2.76
C ILE A 37 -16.59 -10.19 4.27
N ASP A 38 -17.27 -9.27 4.98
CA ASP A 38 -17.39 -9.30 6.44
C ASP A 38 -18.15 -10.54 6.94
N SER A 39 -19.09 -11.06 6.15
CA SER A 39 -19.89 -12.24 6.53
C SER A 39 -19.29 -13.57 6.11
N SER A 40 -18.45 -13.59 5.06
CA SER A 40 -17.84 -14.80 4.50
C SER A 40 -16.39 -15.05 4.94
N SER A 41 -15.78 -14.11 5.64
CA SER A 41 -14.37 -14.16 6.04
C SER A 41 -14.12 -13.49 7.38
N PRO A 42 -12.97 -13.71 8.04
CA PRO A 42 -12.61 -12.99 9.26
C PRO A 42 -12.20 -11.52 9.02
N ILE A 43 -12.16 -11.07 7.75
CA ILE A 43 -11.69 -9.74 7.37
C ILE A 43 -12.71 -8.68 7.81
N GLU A 44 -12.22 -7.60 8.43
CA GLU A 44 -13.00 -6.40 8.70
C GLU A 44 -12.81 -5.40 7.55
N SER A 45 -13.68 -5.45 6.53
CA SER A 45 -13.54 -4.71 5.27
C SER A 45 -13.35 -3.21 5.47
N ALA A 46 -14.15 -2.57 6.33
CA ALA A 46 -14.05 -1.13 6.60
C ALA A 46 -12.70 -0.76 7.21
N ARG A 47 -12.22 -1.55 8.19
CA ARG A 47 -10.93 -1.31 8.83
C ARG A 47 -9.76 -1.59 7.88
N LEU A 48 -9.89 -2.62 7.03
CA LEU A 48 -8.91 -2.92 6.00
C LEU A 48 -8.80 -1.79 4.98
N LEU A 49 -9.92 -1.19 4.56
CA LEU A 49 -9.94 -0.03 3.67
C LEU A 49 -9.25 1.18 4.31
N THR A 50 -9.52 1.45 5.60
CA THR A 50 -8.79 2.48 6.36
C THR A 50 -7.29 2.22 6.36
N ALA A 51 -6.87 0.98 6.64
CA ALA A 51 -5.46 0.60 6.66
C ALA A 51 -4.78 0.78 5.29
N ALA A 52 -5.42 0.28 4.22
CA ALA A 52 -4.86 0.32 2.88
C ALA A 52 -4.67 1.75 2.35
N LEU A 53 -5.69 2.61 2.53
CA LEU A 53 -5.62 4.01 2.09
C LEU A 53 -4.61 4.81 2.93
N GLY A 54 -4.60 4.59 4.25
CA GLY A 54 -3.68 5.27 5.14
C GLY A 54 -2.21 4.90 4.89
N LEU A 55 -1.91 3.60 4.72
CA LEU A 55 -0.56 3.16 4.35
C LEU A 55 -0.04 3.87 3.10
N GLY A 56 -0.89 4.00 2.07
CA GLY A 56 -0.53 4.71 0.85
C GLY A 56 -0.27 6.21 1.07
N SER A 57 -1.14 6.85 1.86
CA SER A 57 -1.04 8.27 2.19
C SER A 57 0.27 8.60 2.94
N GLU A 58 0.51 7.96 4.09
CA GLU A 58 1.65 8.29 4.95
C GLU A 58 2.99 7.86 4.35
N THR A 59 3.00 6.79 3.55
CA THR A 59 4.18 6.43 2.76
C THR A 59 4.49 7.53 1.73
N GLY A 60 3.47 8.13 1.12
CA GLY A 60 3.62 9.27 0.22
C GLY A 60 4.22 10.49 0.92
N GLU A 61 3.77 10.80 2.14
CA GLU A 61 4.32 11.90 2.95
C GLU A 61 5.79 11.67 3.32
N PHE A 62 6.14 10.45 3.74
CA PHE A 62 7.53 10.05 3.99
C PHE A 62 8.39 10.23 2.72
N VAL A 63 7.91 9.72 1.58
CA VAL A 63 8.60 9.82 0.29
C VAL A 63 8.78 11.28 -0.13
N GLU A 64 7.82 12.17 0.14
CA GLU A 64 7.94 13.59 -0.17
C GLU A 64 9.13 14.24 0.54
N ILE A 65 9.38 13.89 1.81
CA ILE A 65 10.53 14.39 2.58
C ILE A 65 11.84 13.89 1.95
N VAL A 66 11.93 12.59 1.66
CA VAL A 66 13.11 11.98 1.02
C VAL A 66 13.37 12.61 -0.35
N LYS A 67 12.33 12.74 -1.19
CA LYS A 67 12.39 13.38 -2.51
C LYS A 67 12.91 14.81 -2.42
N LYS A 68 12.41 15.61 -1.47
CA LYS A 68 12.88 16.98 -1.24
C LYS A 68 14.37 17.03 -0.88
N MET A 69 14.84 16.10 -0.05
CA MET A 69 16.24 16.02 0.34
C MET A 69 17.14 15.65 -0.84
N PHE A 70 16.85 14.53 -1.50
CA PHE A 70 17.75 13.96 -2.50
C PHE A 70 17.62 14.59 -3.89
N LEU A 71 16.41 15.03 -4.29
CA LEU A 71 16.15 15.51 -5.66
C LEU A 71 15.95 17.02 -5.76
N GLN A 72 15.72 17.72 -4.65
CA GLN A 72 15.45 19.16 -4.63
C GLN A 72 16.45 19.93 -3.76
N GLY A 73 17.49 19.26 -3.25
CA GLY A 73 18.62 19.89 -2.56
C GLY A 73 18.31 20.39 -1.16
N LYS A 74 17.23 19.91 -0.50
CA LYS A 74 17.00 20.24 0.92
C LYS A 74 18.07 19.58 1.79
N PRO A 75 18.62 20.29 2.81
CA PRO A 75 19.62 19.73 3.69
C PRO A 75 19.05 18.58 4.52
N ALA A 76 19.87 17.59 4.85
CA ALA A 76 19.52 16.58 5.85
C ALA A 76 19.61 17.19 7.26
N SER A 77 18.48 17.65 7.80
CA SER A 77 18.39 18.29 9.12
C SER A 77 17.70 17.42 10.16
N GLU A 78 17.86 17.77 11.44
CA GLU A 78 17.11 17.14 12.54
C GLU A 78 15.59 17.28 12.36
N ASP A 79 15.12 18.41 11.82
CA ASP A 79 13.71 18.62 11.49
C ASP A 79 13.20 17.59 10.48
N ASN A 80 13.98 17.29 9.43
CA ASN A 80 13.58 16.27 8.46
C ASN A 80 13.53 14.88 9.09
N ILE A 81 14.49 14.54 9.98
CA ILE A 81 14.49 13.28 10.73
C ILE A 81 13.25 13.20 11.63
N TYR A 82 12.92 14.30 12.31
CA TYR A 82 11.74 14.39 13.17
C TYR A 82 10.45 14.15 12.37
N HIS A 83 10.28 14.81 11.22
CA HIS A 83 9.12 14.59 10.36
C HIS A 83 9.08 13.17 9.79
N MET A 84 10.19 12.64 9.27
CA MET A 84 10.25 11.24 8.81
C MET A 84 9.88 10.25 9.91
N LYS A 85 10.28 10.50 11.16
CA LYS A 85 9.89 9.66 12.30
C LYS A 85 8.38 9.70 12.57
N ARG A 86 7.73 10.85 12.38
CA ARG A 86 6.27 10.99 12.52
C ARG A 86 5.57 10.13 11.47
N GLU A 87 5.96 10.27 10.21
CA GLU A 87 5.38 9.48 9.12
C GLU A 87 5.61 7.98 9.33
N LEU A 88 6.80 7.56 9.80
CA LEU A 88 7.04 6.17 10.17
C LEU A 88 6.11 5.68 11.29
N GLY A 89 5.78 6.55 12.26
CA GLY A 89 4.82 6.24 13.31
C GLY A 89 3.41 6.03 12.77
N ASP A 90 2.97 6.90 11.86
CA ASP A 90 1.65 6.83 11.25
C ASP A 90 1.54 5.63 10.30
N ILE A 91 2.61 5.31 9.55
CA ILE A 91 2.74 4.05 8.78
C ILE A 91 2.58 2.83 9.70
N MET A 92 3.26 2.81 10.85
CA MET A 92 3.14 1.70 11.80
C MET A 92 1.73 1.59 12.39
N TRP A 93 1.04 2.71 12.59
CA TRP A 93 -0.35 2.73 13.04
C TRP A 93 -1.28 2.08 12.02
N TYR A 94 -1.18 2.43 10.73
CA TYR A 94 -1.99 1.79 9.68
C TYR A 94 -1.57 0.33 9.43
N TRP A 95 -0.28 -0.01 9.55
CA TRP A 95 0.18 -1.40 9.48
C TRP A 95 -0.44 -2.28 10.59
N ALA A 96 -0.45 -1.79 11.83
CA ALA A 96 -1.13 -2.47 12.93
C ALA A 96 -2.64 -2.58 12.68
N THR A 97 -3.24 -1.53 12.12
CA THR A 97 -4.67 -1.53 11.72
C THR A 97 -4.95 -2.59 10.65
N ALA A 98 -4.05 -2.82 9.69
CA ALA A 98 -4.15 -3.90 8.72
C ALA A 98 -4.09 -5.27 9.38
N CYS A 99 -3.15 -5.49 10.31
CA CYS A 99 -3.05 -6.75 11.06
C CYS A 99 -4.36 -7.04 11.82
N MET A 100 -4.92 -6.03 12.49
CA MET A 100 -6.20 -6.14 13.21
C MET A 100 -7.37 -6.46 12.27
N ALA A 101 -7.42 -5.83 11.10
CA ALA A 101 -8.46 -6.06 10.11
C ALA A 101 -8.40 -7.47 9.53
N LEU A 102 -7.20 -8.05 9.41
CA LEU A 102 -6.95 -9.39 8.87
C LEU A 102 -6.89 -10.50 9.95
N LYS A 103 -7.05 -10.14 11.23
CA LYS A 103 -6.90 -11.05 12.38
C LYS A 103 -5.52 -11.71 12.49
N LEU A 104 -4.48 -10.96 12.12
CA LEU A 104 -3.09 -11.40 12.21
C LEU A 104 -2.45 -10.97 13.53
N ASP A 105 -1.54 -11.79 14.05
CA ASP A 105 -0.61 -11.40 15.10
C ASP A 105 0.55 -10.59 14.48
N PRO A 106 0.74 -9.32 14.86
CA PRO A 106 1.86 -8.50 14.39
C PRO A 106 3.24 -9.15 14.58
N TYR A 107 3.44 -9.92 15.67
CA TYR A 107 4.71 -10.60 15.92
C TYR A 107 4.98 -11.66 14.85
N GLU A 108 3.99 -12.50 14.55
CA GLU A 108 4.11 -13.56 13.55
C GLU A 108 4.36 -12.98 12.15
N VAL A 109 3.69 -11.87 11.79
CA VAL A 109 3.91 -11.20 10.48
C VAL A 109 5.37 -10.76 10.32
N ILE A 110 5.97 -10.20 11.36
CA ILE A 110 7.37 -9.74 11.34
C ILE A 110 8.33 -10.94 11.42
N LYS A 111 8.01 -11.94 12.24
CA LYS A 111 8.83 -13.14 12.42
C LYS A 111 8.91 -13.95 11.13
N GLU A 112 7.79 -14.15 10.43
CA GLU A 112 7.74 -14.84 9.15
C GLU A 112 8.55 -14.09 8.08
N ASN A 113 8.50 -12.75 8.08
CA ASN A 113 9.34 -11.93 7.21
C ASN A 113 10.84 -12.15 7.52
N GLN A 114 11.22 -12.09 8.81
CA GLN A 114 12.59 -12.33 9.24
C GLN A 114 13.06 -13.73 8.82
N ASP A 115 12.29 -14.78 9.10
CA ASP A 115 12.65 -16.17 8.76
C ASP A 115 12.86 -16.35 7.25
N LYS A 116 11.98 -15.75 6.45
CA LYS A 116 12.12 -15.73 4.99
C LYS A 116 13.40 -15.03 4.54
N LEU A 117 13.70 -13.85 5.11
CA LEU A 117 14.91 -13.10 4.76
C LEU A 117 16.19 -13.80 5.22
N GLU A 118 16.19 -14.44 6.39
CA GLU A 118 17.29 -15.25 6.92
C GLU A 118 17.52 -16.49 6.04
N ALA A 119 16.46 -17.17 5.60
CA ALA A 119 16.57 -18.28 4.66
C ALA A 119 17.14 -17.84 3.29
N ARG A 120 16.86 -16.60 2.87
CA ARG A 120 17.35 -16.04 1.61
C ARG A 120 18.80 -15.61 1.69
N TYR A 121 19.16 -14.80 2.69
CA TYR A 121 20.44 -14.12 2.77
C TYR A 121 21.44 -14.78 3.74
N GLY A 122 20.99 -15.68 4.62
CA GLY A 122 21.82 -16.17 5.71
C GLY A 122 22.26 -15.03 6.62
N GLU A 123 23.57 -14.87 6.84
CA GLU A 123 24.13 -13.83 7.72
C GLU A 123 24.28 -12.44 7.07
N LYS A 124 24.24 -12.32 5.73
CA LYS A 124 24.51 -11.05 5.04
C LYS A 124 23.81 -10.92 3.70
N PHE A 125 23.55 -9.68 3.31
CA PHE A 125 23.02 -9.37 1.98
C PHE A 125 23.98 -9.79 0.86
N GLU A 126 23.45 -10.47 -0.16
CA GLU A 126 24.15 -10.83 -1.40
C GLU A 126 23.24 -10.49 -2.59
N VAL A 127 23.72 -9.65 -3.52
CA VAL A 127 22.94 -9.16 -4.67
C VAL A 127 22.38 -10.32 -5.50
N ASP A 128 23.17 -11.35 -5.76
CA ASP A 128 22.74 -12.52 -6.54
C ASP A 128 21.55 -13.25 -5.91
N ARG A 129 21.46 -13.28 -4.57
CA ARG A 129 20.34 -13.90 -3.84
C ARG A 129 19.11 -12.99 -3.75
N SER A 130 19.27 -11.68 -3.98
CA SER A 130 18.15 -10.74 -4.11
C SER A 130 17.45 -10.92 -5.46
N GLU A 131 18.23 -11.16 -6.52
CA GLU A 131 17.71 -11.30 -7.89
C GLU A 131 17.17 -12.72 -8.18
N HIS A 132 17.76 -13.77 -7.61
CA HIS A 132 17.37 -15.16 -7.87
C HIS A 132 16.58 -15.78 -6.71
N ARG A 133 15.25 -15.85 -6.86
CA ARG A 133 14.33 -16.44 -5.88
C ARG A 133 14.27 -17.96 -5.99
N LYS A 134 14.17 -18.66 -4.86
CA LYS A 134 13.89 -20.10 -4.83
C LYS A 134 12.38 -20.32 -5.06
N ASP A 135 12.04 -21.46 -5.66
CA ASP A 135 10.64 -21.85 -5.83
C ASP A 135 9.95 -22.01 -4.47
N GLY A 136 8.81 -21.34 -4.27
CA GLY A 136 8.06 -21.32 -3.01
C GLY A 136 8.33 -20.12 -2.07
N ASP A 137 9.07 -19.10 -2.53
CA ASP A 137 9.39 -17.87 -1.76
C ASP A 137 8.32 -16.76 -1.90
N LEU A 138 7.04 -17.13 -2.09
CA LEU A 138 5.87 -16.25 -2.27
C LEU A 138 4.77 -16.52 -1.25
#